data_AF-A0A6J4KRV7-F1
#
_entry.id   AF-A0A6J4KRV7-F1
#
_cell.length_a   1.000
_cell.length_b   1.000
_cell.length_c   1.000
_cell.angle_alpha   90.00
_cell.angle_beta   90.00
_cell.angle_gamma   90.00
#
_symmetry.space_group_name_H-M   'P 1'
#
loop_
_entity.id
_entity.type
_entity.pdbx_description
1 polymer ?
#
loop_
_entity_poly.entity_id
_entity_poly.type
_entity_poly.pdbx_seq_one_letter_code
_entity_poly.pdbx_strand_id
1 'polypeptide(L)'
;NHDEIHRHVTVLALTPTRLIVGHTDDQPAEPPATGIAAASSTESVALSRIGTVVLTRVVTQPERYRAGGTDVSETWLTVGWGAVRRLDMEQASCSDPDCEADHGYTGSLVGDDLTVRMSAAADGPDRVDRLTRFSSALQRAAAV
;
A
#
# COMPACT_ATOMS: atom_id res chain seq x y z
N ASN A 1 5.30 -23.08 -18.31
CA ASN A 1 4.49 -22.12 -17.56
C ASN A 1 4.88 -22.30 -16.10
N HIS A 2 5.99 -21.68 -15.68
CA HIS A 2 6.45 -21.75 -14.30
C HIS A 2 5.86 -20.54 -13.61
N ASP A 3 4.81 -20.76 -12.82
CA ASP A 3 4.36 -19.81 -11.82
C ASP A 3 5.48 -19.77 -10.75
N GLU A 4 6.45 -18.88 -10.93
CA GLU A 4 7.50 -18.69 -9.94
C GLU A 4 6.89 -17.93 -8.76
N ILE A 5 6.82 -18.60 -7.61
CA ILE A 5 6.39 -17.99 -6.36
C ILE A 5 7.52 -17.04 -5.91
N HIS A 6 7.42 -15.76 -6.28
CA HIS A 6 8.27 -14.73 -5.72
C HIS A 6 7.95 -14.55 -4.24
N ARG A 7 8.92 -14.90 -3.39
CA ARG A 7 8.83 -14.65 -1.96
C ARG A 7 9.20 -13.19 -1.74
N HIS A 8 8.27 -12.44 -1.19
CA HIS A 8 8.51 -11.09 -0.72
C HIS A 8 8.15 -10.98 0.76
N VAL A 9 8.87 -10.12 1.48
CA VAL A 9 8.59 -9.80 2.88
C VAL A 9 8.64 -8.29 3.05
N THR A 10 7.57 -7.73 3.59
CA THR A 10 7.52 -6.32 4.01
C THR A 10 7.46 -6.22 5.53
N VAL A 11 8.36 -5.43 6.10
CA VAL A 11 8.44 -5.14 7.52
C VAL A 11 8.16 -3.66 7.74
N LEU A 12 7.21 -3.35 8.62
CA LEU A 12 6.90 -1.99 9.03
C LEU A 12 7.31 -1.79 10.48
N ALA A 13 8.05 -0.72 10.76
CA ALA A 13 8.39 -0.30 12.12
C ALA A 13 8.07 1.18 12.33
N LEU A 14 7.47 1.48 13.48
CA LEU A 14 7.14 2.85 13.87
C LEU A 14 8.07 3.27 15.01
N THR A 15 8.73 4.41 14.82
CA THR A 15 9.57 5.07 15.83
C THR A 15 8.92 6.40 16.25
N PRO A 16 9.45 7.11 17.26
CA PRO A 16 8.88 8.40 17.65
C PRO A 16 8.85 9.47 16.55
N THR A 17 9.71 9.36 15.52
CA THR A 17 9.84 10.39 14.48
C THR A 17 9.79 9.86 13.05
N ARG A 18 9.78 8.53 12.86
CA ARG A 18 9.88 7.89 11.54
C ARG A 18 9.04 6.63 11.40
N LEU A 19 8.50 6.42 10.20
CA LEU A 19 8.07 5.13 9.68
C LEU A 19 9.26 4.49 8.94
N ILE A 20 9.63 3.27 9.30
CA ILE A 20 10.66 2.49 8.61
C ILE A 20 9.96 1.37 7.84
N VAL A 21 10.25 1.29 6.54
CA VAL A 21 9.72 0.27 5.63
C VAL A 21 10.90 -0.57 5.16
N GLY A 22 10.93 -1.84 5.53
CA GLY A 22 11.86 -2.82 4.97
C GLY A 22 11.13 -3.67 3.96
N HIS A 23 11.71 -3.86 2.77
CA HIS A 23 11.19 -4.77 1.76
C HIS A 23 12.29 -5.73 1.36
N THR A 24 11.97 -7.00 1.16
CA THR A 24 12.93 -8.01 0.71
C THR A 24 12.26 -8.93 -0.27
N ASP A 25 12.85 -9.05 -1.45
CA ASP A 25 12.35 -9.88 -2.54
C ASP A 25 13.43 -10.84 -3.01
N ASP A 26 12.98 -12.03 -3.37
CA ASP A 26 13.80 -13.00 -4.10
C ASP A 26 13.78 -12.70 -5.60
N GLN A 27 14.96 -12.62 -6.20
CA GLN A 27 15.18 -12.44 -7.63
C GLN A 27 16.18 -13.47 -8.17
N PRO A 28 16.17 -13.76 -9.48
CA PRO A 28 17.19 -14.59 -10.10
C PRO A 28 18.59 -14.01 -9.85
N ALA A 29 19.56 -14.85 -9.48
CA ALA A 29 20.94 -14.40 -9.34
C ALA A 29 21.53 -13.99 -10.70
N GLU A 30 22.30 -12.89 -10.71
CA GLU A 30 23.00 -12.47 -11.93
C GLU A 30 24.24 -13.34 -12.19
N PRO A 31 24.51 -13.72 -13.46
CA PRO A 31 25.73 -14.43 -13.81
C PRO A 31 27.00 -13.68 -13.34
N PRO A 32 28.02 -14.38 -12.81
CA PRO A 32 28.22 -15.83 -12.84
C PRO A 32 27.55 -16.61 -11.70
N ALA A 33 26.81 -15.94 -10.81
CA ALA A 33 26.09 -16.63 -9.74
C ALA A 33 24.90 -17.41 -10.28
N THR A 34 24.54 -18.51 -9.60
CA THR A 34 23.38 -19.35 -9.93
C THR A 34 22.43 -19.44 -8.74
N GLY A 35 21.14 -19.62 -9.01
CA GLY A 35 20.10 -19.74 -7.99
C GLY A 35 19.30 -18.46 -7.75
N ILE A 36 18.79 -18.31 -6.52
CA ILE A 36 17.97 -17.17 -6.07
C ILE A 36 18.85 -16.25 -5.22
N ALA A 37 18.82 -14.95 -5.49
CA ALA A 37 19.39 -13.91 -4.64
C ALA A 37 18.25 -13.11 -3.98
N ALA A 38 18.45 -12.66 -2.75
CA ALA A 38 17.52 -11.75 -2.08
C ALA A 38 18.05 -10.31 -2.19
N ALA A 39 17.19 -9.37 -2.59
CA ALA A 39 17.47 -7.95 -2.45
C ALA A 39 16.59 -7.34 -1.37
N SER A 40 17.23 -6.60 -0.47
CA SER A 40 16.53 -5.88 0.59
C SER A 40 16.69 -4.38 0.39
N SER A 41 15.59 -3.65 0.50
CA SER A 41 15.59 -2.20 0.59
C SER A 41 15.05 -1.76 1.96
N THR A 42 15.48 -0.59 2.43
CA THR A 42 14.94 0.02 3.64
C THR A 42 14.73 1.50 3.41
N GLU A 43 13.50 1.96 3.61
CA GLU A 43 13.12 3.36 3.53
C GLU A 43 12.85 3.92 4.92
N SER A 44 13.26 5.17 5.14
CA SER A 44 13.06 5.89 6.38
C SER A 44 12.30 7.19 6.15
N VAL A 45 11.00 7.17 6.41
CA VAL A 45 10.08 8.28 6.16
C VAL A 45 9.87 9.06 7.46
N ALA A 46 10.18 10.36 7.45
CA ALA A 46 9.86 11.23 8.59
C ALA A 46 8.34 11.33 8.75
N LEU A 47 7.82 11.20 9.98
CA LEU A 47 6.38 11.25 10.23
C LEU A 47 5.75 12.58 9.78
N SER A 48 6.49 13.69 9.89
CA SER A 48 6.06 15.02 9.43
C SER A 48 5.92 15.16 7.91
N ARG A 49 6.37 14.17 7.12
CA ARG A 49 6.16 14.12 5.67
C ARG A 49 4.97 13.26 5.27
N ILE A 50 4.42 12.47 6.18
CA ILE A 50 3.27 11.62 5.89
C ILE A 50 2.05 12.52 5.77
N GLY A 51 1.52 12.62 4.55
CA GLY A 51 0.34 13.41 4.25
C GLY A 51 -0.95 12.64 4.51
N THR A 52 -0.97 11.34 4.22
CA THR A 52 -2.16 10.50 4.36
C THR A 52 -1.83 9.13 4.95
N VAL A 53 -2.70 8.65 5.84
CA VAL A 53 -2.67 7.29 6.39
C VAL A 53 -4.09 6.73 6.39
N VAL A 54 -4.39 5.91 5.39
CA VAL A 54 -5.72 5.32 5.18
C VAL A 54 -5.69 3.87 5.61
N LEU A 55 -6.68 3.49 6.42
CA LEU A 55 -6.89 2.10 6.81
C LEU A 55 -8.29 1.69 6.38
N THR A 56 -8.35 0.68 5.51
CA THR A 56 -9.62 0.06 5.13
C THR A 56 -9.73 -1.32 5.75
N ARG A 57 -10.95 -1.71 6.12
CA ARG A 57 -11.25 -3.02 6.72
C ARG A 57 -12.47 -3.61 6.03
N VAL A 58 -12.43 -4.91 5.79
CA VAL A 58 -13.55 -5.70 5.28
C VAL A 58 -14.08 -6.56 6.43
N VAL A 59 -15.39 -6.53 6.63
CA VAL A 59 -16.10 -7.32 7.64
C VAL A 59 -17.11 -8.20 6.93
N THR A 60 -17.06 -9.51 7.18
CA THR A 60 -17.90 -10.48 6.47
C THR A 60 -19.38 -10.45 6.89
N GLN A 61 -19.66 -10.20 8.18
CA GLN A 61 -21.01 -10.12 8.74
C GLN A 61 -21.21 -8.75 9.44
N PRO A 62 -21.40 -7.66 8.67
CA PRO A 62 -21.46 -6.31 9.22
C PRO A 62 -22.59 -6.13 10.25
N GLU A 63 -23.69 -6.88 10.13
CA GLU A 63 -24.82 -6.86 11.06
C GLU A 63 -24.48 -7.43 12.46
N ARG A 64 -23.38 -8.17 12.58
CA ARG A 64 -22.89 -8.73 13.85
C ARG A 64 -21.62 -8.04 14.35
N TYR A 65 -21.11 -7.06 13.60
CA TYR A 65 -19.84 -6.42 13.88
C TYR A 65 -19.82 -5.81 15.28
N ARG A 66 -18.78 -6.14 16.04
CA ARG A 66 -18.45 -5.47 17.30
C ARG A 66 -17.09 -4.80 17.18
N ALA A 67 -17.02 -3.52 17.57
CA ALA A 67 -15.75 -2.80 17.64
C ALA A 67 -14.77 -3.57 18.54
N GLY A 68 -13.55 -3.81 18.05
CA GLY A 68 -12.53 -4.61 18.74
C GLY A 68 -12.72 -6.13 18.65
N GLY A 69 -13.73 -6.62 17.93
CA GLY A 69 -13.90 -8.03 17.62
C GLY A 69 -12.98 -8.53 16.49
N THR A 70 -12.96 -9.84 16.27
CA THR A 70 -12.12 -10.53 15.27
C THR A 70 -12.81 -10.68 13.90
N ASP A 71 -13.91 -9.96 13.66
CA ASP A 71 -14.77 -10.12 12.48
C ASP A 71 -14.20 -9.50 11.19
N VAL A 72 -13.02 -8.86 11.29
CA VAL A 72 -12.31 -8.26 10.15
C VAL A 72 -11.61 -9.37 9.38
N SER A 73 -12.11 -9.65 8.17
CA SER A 73 -11.56 -10.70 7.30
C SER A 73 -10.37 -10.22 6.49
N GLU A 74 -10.27 -8.91 6.24
CA GLU A 74 -9.22 -8.32 5.45
C GLU A 74 -9.01 -6.84 5.80
N THR A 75 -7.78 -6.37 5.67
CA THR A 75 -7.45 -4.97 5.86
C THR A 75 -6.35 -4.54 4.90
N TRP A 76 -6.39 -3.27 4.48
CA TRP A 76 -5.29 -2.65 3.75
C TRP A 76 -4.95 -1.28 4.33
N LEU A 77 -3.66 -1.08 4.55
CA LEU A 77 -3.04 0.18 4.94
C LEU A 77 -2.45 0.82 3.69
N THR A 78 -2.84 2.06 3.44
CA THR A 78 -2.29 2.89 2.38
C THR A 78 -1.70 4.14 3.00
N VAL A 79 -0.45 4.47 2.64
CA VAL A 79 0.28 5.61 3.20
C VAL A 79 0.86 6.43 2.05
N GLY A 80 0.62 7.74 2.10
CA GLY A 80 1.18 8.70 1.16
C GLY A 80 2.07 9.72 1.88
N TRP A 81 3.31 9.86 1.42
CA TRP A 81 4.27 10.92 1.76
C TRP A 81 4.84 11.64 0.53
N GLY A 82 4.36 11.30 -0.67
CA GLY A 82 4.64 12.00 -1.92
C GLY A 82 6.07 11.79 -2.43
N ALA A 83 6.69 10.63 -2.19
CA ALA A 83 7.97 10.30 -2.80
C ALA A 83 7.81 10.00 -4.30
N VAL A 84 6.70 9.38 -4.71
CA VAL A 84 6.37 9.14 -6.12
C VAL A 84 4.94 9.59 -6.42
N ARG A 85 4.79 10.42 -7.45
CA ARG A 85 3.48 10.81 -7.98
C ARG A 85 3.48 10.60 -9.48
N ARG A 86 2.50 9.86 -9.96
CA ARG A 86 2.26 9.64 -11.39
C ARG A 86 1.03 10.44 -11.81
N LEU A 87 1.16 11.16 -12.91
CA LEU A 87 0.08 11.91 -13.52
C LEU A 87 -0.34 11.17 -14.79
N ASP A 88 -1.51 10.55 -14.77
CA ASP A 88 -2.12 9.95 -15.95
C ASP A 88 -3.07 10.96 -16.60
N MET A 89 -2.84 11.30 -17.85
CA MET A 89 -3.64 12.30 -18.60
C MET A 89 -4.12 11.72 -19.91
N GLU A 90 -5.33 12.11 -20.28
CA GLU A 90 -5.93 11.83 -21.58
C GLU A 90 -6.57 13.11 -22.14
N GLN A 91 -6.76 13.15 -23.45
CA GLN A 91 -7.41 14.28 -24.09
C GLN A 91 -8.88 14.32 -23.64
N ALA A 92 -9.32 15.47 -23.15
CA ALA A 92 -10.71 15.65 -22.79
C ALA A 92 -11.57 15.62 -24.06
N SER A 93 -12.74 15.00 -23.97
CA SER A 93 -13.73 14.95 -25.05
C SER A 93 -15.09 15.40 -24.55
N CYS A 94 -15.97 15.78 -25.48
CA CYS A 94 -17.37 16.05 -25.19
C CYS A 94 -18.29 15.05 -25.91
N SER A 95 -19.56 15.06 -25.58
CA SER A 95 -20.55 14.14 -26.16
C SER A 95 -20.96 14.49 -27.60
N ASP A 96 -20.49 15.61 -28.12
CA ASP A 96 -20.79 16.07 -29.48
C ASP A 96 -19.79 15.44 -30.48
N PRO A 97 -20.23 14.56 -31.39
CA PRO A 97 -19.35 13.89 -32.33
C PRO A 97 -18.80 14.81 -33.44
N ASP A 98 -19.40 15.99 -33.63
CA ASP A 98 -18.99 16.96 -34.66
C ASP A 98 -18.14 18.11 -34.05
N CYS A 99 -17.77 18.00 -32.78
CA CYS A 99 -17.01 19.04 -32.08
C CYS A 99 -15.50 18.91 -32.31
N GLU A 100 -14.93 19.85 -33.07
CA GLU A 100 -13.48 19.96 -33.37
C GLU A 100 -12.73 20.89 -32.38
N ALA A 101 -13.35 21.24 -31.25
CA ALA A 101 -12.73 22.13 -30.27
C ALA A 101 -11.67 21.41 -29.44
N ASP A 102 -10.57 22.09 -29.12
CA ASP A 102 -9.60 21.61 -28.14
C ASP A 102 -10.18 21.78 -26.72
N HIS A 103 -10.54 20.66 -26.09
CA HIS A 103 -11.05 20.63 -24.73
C HIS A 103 -9.95 20.48 -23.67
N GLY A 104 -8.68 20.48 -24.08
CA GLY A 104 -7.53 20.27 -23.22
C GLY A 104 -7.40 18.82 -22.75
N TYR A 105 -6.85 18.64 -21.57
CA TYR A 105 -6.59 17.33 -20.97
C TYR A 105 -7.33 17.19 -19.66
N THR A 106 -7.87 15.99 -19.43
CA THR A 106 -8.28 15.54 -18.10
C THR A 106 -7.25 14.54 -17.58
N GLY A 107 -7.12 14.41 -16.27
CA GLY A 107 -6.15 13.49 -15.70
C GLY A 107 -6.41 13.16 -14.25
N SER A 108 -5.80 12.06 -13.82
CA SER A 108 -5.81 11.61 -12.43
C SER A 108 -4.38 11.63 -11.88
N LEU A 109 -4.26 12.10 -10.63
CA LEU A 109 -3.01 12.02 -9.90
C LEU A 109 -3.04 10.75 -9.03
N VAL A 110 -2.12 9.83 -9.26
CA VAL A 110 -1.95 8.60 -8.48
C VAL A 110 -0.67 8.72 -7.67
N GLY A 111 -0.74 8.48 -6.36
CA GLY A 111 0.42 8.67 -5.50
C GLY A 111 0.20 8.14 -4.10
N ASP A 112 0.04 6.82 -4.00
CA ASP A 112 0.23 6.11 -2.73
C ASP A 112 1.63 5.49 -2.75
N ASP A 113 2.47 5.82 -1.77
CA ASP A 113 3.86 5.36 -1.73
C ASP A 113 3.97 3.94 -1.14
N LEU A 114 3.05 3.56 -0.26
CA LEU A 114 2.99 2.23 0.34
C LEU A 114 1.56 1.74 0.45
N THR A 115 1.32 0.53 -0.04
CA THR A 115 0.11 -0.24 0.28
C THR A 115 0.49 -1.60 0.84
N VAL A 116 -0.05 -1.95 2.00
CA VAL A 116 0.08 -3.28 2.62
C VAL A 116 -1.30 -3.84 2.87
N ARG A 117 -1.58 -5.01 2.31
CA ARG A 117 -2.85 -5.73 2.45
C ARG A 117 -2.61 -7.03 3.20
N MET A 118 -3.51 -7.37 4.11
CA MET A 118 -3.50 -8.64 4.83
C MET A 118 -4.92 -9.20 4.91
N SER A 119 -5.05 -10.51 4.71
CA SER A 119 -6.31 -11.24 4.82
C SER A 119 -6.20 -12.38 5.84
N ALA A 120 -7.29 -12.69 6.53
CA ALA A 120 -7.31 -13.80 7.47
C ALA A 120 -7.06 -15.16 6.77
N ALA A 121 -7.46 -15.28 5.51
CA ALA A 121 -7.30 -16.49 4.72
C ALA A 121 -5.85 -16.76 4.29
N ALA A 122 -5.10 -15.71 3.90
CA ALA A 122 -3.71 -15.85 3.44
C ALA A 122 -2.68 -15.64 4.57
N ASP A 123 -2.92 -14.66 5.45
CA ASP A 123 -1.95 -14.18 6.43
C ASP A 123 -2.27 -14.62 7.87
N GLY A 124 -3.50 -15.05 8.10
CA GLY A 124 -4.04 -15.37 9.43
C GLY A 124 -4.62 -14.15 10.15
N PRO A 125 -5.58 -14.37 11.07
CA PRO A 125 -6.30 -13.29 11.75
C PRO A 125 -5.39 -12.40 12.60
N ASP A 126 -4.34 -12.96 13.19
CA ASP A 126 -3.39 -12.21 14.03
C ASP A 126 -2.65 -11.12 13.25
N ARG A 127 -2.32 -11.39 11.97
CA ARG A 127 -1.64 -10.41 11.11
C ARG A 127 -2.57 -9.28 10.69
N VAL A 128 -3.83 -9.60 10.37
CA VAL A 128 -4.86 -8.60 10.09
C VAL A 128 -5.05 -7.66 11.28
N ASP A 129 -5.17 -8.21 12.49
CA ASP A 129 -5.29 -7.41 13.71
C ASP A 129 -4.02 -6.58 13.98
N ARG A 130 -2.83 -7.16 13.81
CA ARG A 130 -1.56 -6.45 13.96
C ARG A 130 -1.44 -5.27 12.98
N LEU A 131 -1.84 -5.43 11.72
CA LEU A 131 -1.85 -4.34 10.75
C LEU A 131 -2.86 -3.26 11.12
N THR A 132 -4.04 -3.63 11.62
CA THR A 132 -5.03 -2.68 12.15
C THR A 132 -4.46 -1.86 13.32
N ARG A 133 -3.80 -2.51 14.29
CA ARG A 133 -3.18 -1.84 15.45
C ARG A 133 -2.03 -0.93 15.03
N PHE A 134 -1.16 -1.41 14.14
CA PHE A 134 -0.05 -0.64 13.60
C PHE A 134 -0.54 0.62 12.87
N SER A 135 -1.50 0.46 11.97
CA SER A 135 -2.10 1.55 11.20
C SER A 135 -2.72 2.60 12.11
N SER A 136 -3.44 2.18 13.15
CA SER A 136 -4.01 3.09 14.14
C SER A 136 -2.93 3.85 14.94
N ALA A 137 -1.80 3.21 15.24
CA ALA A 137 -0.67 3.88 15.89
C ALA A 137 0.00 4.89 14.96
N LEU A 138 0.19 4.53 13.68
CA LEU A 138 0.75 5.41 12.67
C LEU A 138 -0.15 6.64 12.43
N GLN A 139 -1.47 6.45 12.32
CA GLN A 139 -2.45 7.55 12.19
C GLN A 139 -2.32 8.57 13.33
N ARG A 140 -2.18 8.10 14.58
CA ARG A 140 -2.00 9.00 15.73
C ARG A 140 -0.64 9.71 15.71
N ALA A 141 0.41 9.03 15.27
CA ALA A 141 1.76 9.56 15.26
C ALA A 141 1.99 10.56 14.10
N ALA A 142 1.29 10.39 12.98
CA ALA A 142 1.38 11.26 11.80
C ALA A 142 0.41 12.46 11.83
N ALA A 143 -0.54 12.50 12.77
CA ALA A 143 -1.52 13.58 12.90
C ALA A 143 -0.98 14.87 13.53
N VAL A 144 0.35 15.03 13.66
CA VAL A 144 1.02 16.13 14.37
C VAL A 144 1.86 16.98 13.42
#